data_AF-M5K293-F1
#
_entry.id   AF-M5K293-F1
#
_cell.length_a   1.000
_cell.length_b   1.000
_cell.length_c   1.000
_cell.angle_alpha   90.00
_cell.angle_beta   90.00
_cell.angle_gamma   90.00
#
_symmetry.space_group_name_H-M   'P 1'
#
loop_
_entity.id
_entity.type
_entity.pdbx_description
1 polymer ?
#
loop_
_entity_poly.entity_id
_entity_poly.type
_entity_poly.pdbx_seq_one_letter_code
_entity_poly.pdbx_strand_id
1 'polypeptide(L)'
;MTGKLTEAQFRKAMIRYKRGDSVRQIARDFDISPSALHQRAKRLGIEWGGRAAREARAAQRRLLEEAIAEKAKATVKPVPVVALKQKKATKPRRHNPHVSSIVYPKTVSEIIRLHRLGRTRSEIAALLRMPYRQIETAIELGS
;
A
#
# COMPACT_ATOMS: atom_id res chain seq x y z
N MET A 1 -1.19 22.25 -1.00
CA MET A 1 -0.71 23.30 -1.93
C MET A 1 -0.85 22.80 -3.35
N THR A 2 -1.76 23.36 -4.15
CA THR A 2 -1.95 23.01 -5.56
C THR A 2 -1.15 24.00 -6.41
N GLY A 3 0.15 23.71 -6.59
CA GLY A 3 0.98 24.46 -7.53
C GLY A 3 0.41 24.31 -8.93
N LYS A 4 0.03 25.43 -9.56
CA LYS A 4 -0.39 25.42 -10.97
C LYS A 4 0.84 25.04 -11.80
N LEU A 5 0.74 23.92 -12.52
CA LEU A 5 1.81 23.43 -13.38
C LEU A 5 2.08 24.45 -14.50
N THR A 6 3.34 24.85 -14.67
CA THR A 6 3.74 25.69 -15.81
C THR A 6 3.53 24.92 -17.11
N GLU A 7 3.26 25.64 -18.21
CA GLU A 7 3.00 25.01 -19.52
C GLU A 7 4.18 24.14 -19.99
N ALA A 8 5.41 24.56 -19.70
CA ALA A 8 6.63 23.79 -20.00
C ALA A 8 6.69 22.46 -19.21
N GLN A 9 6.37 22.49 -17.92
CA GLN A 9 6.30 21.28 -17.09
C GLN A 9 5.17 20.36 -17.55
N PHE A 10 4.04 20.93 -17.98
CA PHE A 10 2.92 20.16 -18.53
C PHE A 10 3.31 19.41 -19.80
N ARG A 11 3.98 20.07 -20.75
CA ARG A 11 4.48 19.41 -21.96
C ARG A 11 5.42 18.26 -21.63
N LYS A 12 6.36 18.45 -20.69
CA LYS A 12 7.28 17.38 -20.24
C LYS A 12 6.53 16.21 -19.59
N ALA A 13 5.55 16.49 -18.73
CA ALA A 13 4.69 15.49 -18.13
C ALA A 13 3.90 14.71 -19.19
N MET A 14 3.41 15.38 -20.22
CA MET A 14 2.65 14.74 -21.30
C MET A 14 3.51 13.87 -22.22
N ILE A 15 4.77 14.23 -22.47
CA ILE A 15 5.71 13.36 -23.19
C ILE A 15 5.90 12.05 -22.43
N ARG A 16 6.14 12.12 -21.11
CA ARG A 16 6.23 10.94 -20.23
C ARG A 16 4.93 10.13 -20.20
N TYR A 17 3.80 10.83 -20.19
CA TYR A 17 2.48 10.19 -20.21
C TYR A 17 2.23 9.41 -21.50
N LYS A 18 2.58 9.97 -22.67
CA LYS A 18 2.51 9.30 -23.97
C LYS A 18 3.50 8.15 -24.09
N ARG A 19 4.71 8.31 -23.53
CA ARG A 19 5.71 7.23 -23.42
C ARG A 19 5.19 6.04 -22.60
N GLY A 20 4.16 6.26 -21.79
CA GLY A 20 3.58 5.23 -20.95
C GLY A 20 4.21 5.18 -19.56
N ASP A 21 4.85 6.25 -19.08
CA ASP A 21 5.27 6.32 -17.68
C ASP A 21 4.04 6.29 -16.75
N SER A 22 4.25 5.87 -15.50
CA SER A 22 3.14 5.74 -14.57
C SER A 22 2.61 7.11 -14.14
N VAL A 23 1.28 7.31 -14.20
CA VAL A 23 0.65 8.60 -13.83
C VAL A 23 1.05 9.02 -12.42
N ARG A 24 1.18 8.06 -11.49
CA ARG A 24 1.61 8.33 -10.11
C ARG A 24 3.05 8.81 -10.02
N GLN A 25 3.95 8.30 -10.87
CA GLN A 25 5.34 8.73 -10.89
C GLN A 25 5.47 10.10 -11.54
N ILE A 26 4.84 10.31 -12.69
CA ILE A 26 4.78 11.63 -13.33
C ILE A 26 4.19 12.67 -12.35
N ALA A 27 3.10 12.31 -11.67
CA ALA A 27 2.48 13.19 -10.69
C ALA A 27 3.40 13.58 -9.53
N ARG A 28 4.24 12.64 -9.05
CA ARG A 28 5.25 12.92 -8.03
C ARG A 28 6.38 13.81 -8.56
N ASP A 29 6.88 13.50 -9.74
CA ASP A 29 8.02 14.23 -10.33
C ASP A 29 7.69 15.70 -10.61
N PHE A 30 6.41 16.01 -10.82
CA PHE A 30 5.92 17.35 -11.12
C PHE A 30 5.07 17.96 -9.99
N ASP A 31 5.03 17.34 -8.80
CA ASP A 31 4.26 17.78 -7.62
C ASP A 31 2.79 18.13 -7.93
N ILE A 32 2.12 17.29 -8.74
CA ILE A 32 0.71 17.46 -9.11
C ILE A 32 -0.15 16.30 -8.66
N SER A 33 -1.46 16.56 -8.54
CA SER A 33 -2.43 15.49 -8.34
C SER A 33 -2.49 14.58 -9.59
N PRO A 34 -2.44 13.24 -9.42
CA PRO A 34 -2.63 12.29 -10.52
C PRO A 34 -3.96 12.52 -11.27
N SER A 35 -5.02 12.90 -10.54
CA SER A 35 -6.33 13.18 -11.12
C SER A 35 -6.31 14.42 -12.00
N ALA A 36 -5.56 15.45 -11.61
CA ALA A 36 -5.43 16.68 -12.40
C ALA A 36 -4.68 16.44 -13.71
N LEU A 37 -3.62 15.63 -13.68
CA LEU A 37 -2.89 15.21 -14.89
C LEU A 37 -3.82 14.42 -15.83
N HIS A 38 -4.58 13.47 -15.30
CA HIS A 38 -5.48 12.64 -16.08
C HIS A 38 -6.63 13.45 -16.70
N GLN A 39 -7.25 14.37 -15.96
CA GLN A 39 -8.29 15.24 -16.50
C GLN A 39 -7.77 16.16 -17.61
N ARG A 40 -6.57 16.75 -17.45
CA ARG A 40 -5.95 17.54 -18.52
C ARG A 40 -5.63 16.68 -19.75
N ALA A 41 -5.08 15.49 -19.56
CA ALA A 41 -4.82 14.57 -20.67
C ALA A 41 -6.10 14.16 -21.40
N LYS A 42 -7.19 13.90 -20.67
CA LYS A 42 -8.51 13.61 -21.22
C LYS A 42 -9.05 14.78 -22.06
N ARG A 43 -8.92 16.02 -21.58
CA ARG A 43 -9.31 17.23 -22.35
C ARG A 43 -8.54 17.37 -23.67
N LEU A 44 -7.33 16.84 -23.73
CA LEU A 44 -6.49 16.82 -24.93
C LEU A 44 -6.74 15.58 -25.81
N GLY A 45 -7.72 14.74 -25.48
CA GLY A 45 -8.03 13.51 -26.22
C GLY A 45 -6.97 12.42 -26.09
N ILE A 46 -6.07 12.51 -25.10
CA ILE A 46 -4.99 11.54 -24.90
C ILE A 46 -5.47 10.48 -23.92
N GLU A 47 -5.93 9.36 -24.46
CA GLU A 47 -6.36 8.22 -23.66
C GLU A 47 -5.17 7.53 -22.99
N TRP A 48 -5.29 7.25 -21.70
CA TRP A 48 -4.26 6.56 -20.94
C TRP A 48 -4.52 5.08 -20.83
N GLY A 49 -3.49 4.29 -21.13
CA GLY A 49 -3.51 2.88 -20.80
C GLY A 49 -4.54 2.11 -21.62
N GLY A 50 -4.59 2.38 -22.93
CA GLY A 50 -5.10 1.39 -23.88
C GLY A 50 -4.40 0.04 -23.67
N ARG A 51 -5.04 -1.05 -24.12
CA ARG A 51 -4.59 -2.42 -23.89
C ARG A 51 -3.11 -2.62 -24.23
N ALA A 52 -2.68 -2.10 -25.38
CA ALA A 52 -1.28 -2.14 -25.83
C ALA A 52 -0.28 -1.48 -24.86
N ALA A 53 -0.62 -0.32 -24.28
CA ALA A 53 0.25 0.36 -23.33
C ALA A 53 0.33 -0.38 -21.97
N ARG A 54 -0.70 -1.15 -21.60
CA ARG A 54 -0.66 -2.02 -20.41
C ARG A 54 0.19 -3.27 -20.65
N GLU A 55 0.06 -3.86 -21.84
CA GLU A 55 0.84 -5.04 -22.25
C GLU A 55 2.33 -4.71 -22.39
N ALA A 56 2.68 -3.58 -23.01
CA ALA A 56 4.08 -3.13 -23.11
C ALA A 56 4.75 -2.93 -21.73
N ARG A 57 4.02 -2.39 -20.75
CA ARG A 57 4.51 -2.26 -19.37
C ARG A 57 4.69 -3.62 -18.68
N ALA A 58 3.76 -4.54 -18.91
CA ALA A 58 3.86 -5.89 -18.36
C ALA A 58 5.09 -6.62 -18.92
N ALA A 59 5.38 -6.46 -20.22
CA ALA A 59 6.57 -6.99 -20.85
C ALA A 59 7.86 -6.40 -20.28
N GLN A 60 7.96 -5.07 -20.15
CA GLN A 60 9.12 -4.41 -19.55
C GLN A 60 9.36 -4.84 -18.10
N ARG A 61 8.28 -5.04 -17.33
CA ARG A 61 8.39 -5.51 -15.94
C ARG A 61 8.93 -6.93 -15.85
N ARG A 62 8.51 -7.83 -16.75
CA ARG A 62 9.02 -9.21 -16.81
C ARG A 62 10.50 -9.23 -17.15
N LEU A 63 10.92 -8.48 -18.17
CA LEU A 63 12.33 -8.35 -18.55
C LEU A 63 13.20 -7.84 -17.40
N LEU A 64 12.69 -6.87 -16.63
CA LEU A 64 13.41 -6.33 -15.48
C LEU A 64 13.50 -7.34 -14.33
N GLU A 65 12.46 -8.14 -14.11
CA GLU A 65 12.45 -9.21 -13.11
C GLU A 65 13.42 -10.35 -13.48
N GLU A 66 13.45 -10.73 -14.76
CA GLU A 66 14.41 -11.68 -15.32
C GLU A 66 15.86 -11.17 -15.17
N ALA A 67 16.13 -9.91 -15.52
CA ALA A 67 17.46 -9.32 -15.35
C ALA A 67 17.90 -9.24 -13.88
N ILE A 68 16.97 -8.99 -12.95
CA ILE A 68 17.26 -9.03 -11.51
C ILE A 68 17.55 -10.48 -11.07
N ALA A 69 16.80 -11.46 -11.57
CA ALA A 69 17.02 -12.86 -11.26
C ALA A 69 18.37 -13.37 -11.80
N GLU A 70 18.77 -12.96 -13.00
CA GLU A 70 20.08 -13.27 -13.58
C GLU A 70 21.22 -12.63 -12.78
N LYS A 71 21.10 -11.35 -12.40
CA LYS A 71 22.08 -10.70 -11.52
C LYS A 71 22.17 -11.37 -10.14
N ALA A 72 21.04 -11.83 -9.59
CA ALA A 72 21.02 -12.57 -8.32
C ALA A 72 21.67 -13.95 -8.44
N LYS A 73 21.53 -14.64 -9.57
CA LYS A 73 22.21 -15.92 -9.83
C LYS A 73 23.72 -15.73 -10.07
N ALA A 74 24.12 -14.64 -10.71
CA ALA A 74 25.53 -14.34 -10.99
C ALA A 74 26.34 -13.91 -9.75
N THR A 75 25.70 -13.60 -8.62
CA THR A 75 26.35 -13.08 -7.40
C THR A 75 26.62 -14.13 -6.32
N VAL A 76 26.44 -15.43 -6.60
CA VAL A 76 26.76 -16.52 -5.66
C VAL A 76 28.28 -16.80 -5.64
N LYS A 77 29.04 -15.94 -4.97
CA LYS A 77 30.24 -16.35 -4.22
C LYS A 77 29.86 -16.35 -2.73
N PRO A 78 30.19 -17.39 -1.94
CA PRO A 78 29.72 -17.50 -0.57
C PRO A 78 30.45 -16.47 0.29
N VAL A 79 29.75 -15.42 0.71
CA VAL A 79 30.24 -14.49 1.74
C VAL A 79 29.49 -14.83 3.03
N PRO A 80 30.19 -15.05 4.16
CA PRO A 80 29.57 -15.46 5.40
C PRO A 80 28.56 -14.42 5.88
N VAL A 81 27.42 -14.94 6.36
CA VAL A 81 26.26 -14.21 6.82
C VAL A 81 26.62 -13.39 8.07
N VAL A 82 27.07 -12.15 7.87
CA VAL A 82 27.00 -11.13 8.93
C VAL A 82 25.64 -10.45 8.81
N ALA A 83 24.79 -10.77 9.78
CA ALA A 83 23.41 -10.34 9.86
C ALA A 83 23.30 -8.81 10.03
N LEU A 84 23.10 -8.10 8.92
CA LEU A 84 22.53 -6.75 8.94
C LEU A 84 21.04 -6.84 8.58
N LYS A 85 20.24 -6.84 9.66
CA LYS A 85 18.77 -6.77 9.68
C LYS A 85 18.30 -5.48 9.00
N GLN A 86 18.16 -5.49 7.67
CA GLN A 86 17.52 -4.40 6.94
C GLN A 86 16.00 -4.51 7.07
N LYS A 87 15.42 -3.62 7.89
CA LYS A 87 13.98 -3.38 7.99
C LYS A 87 13.44 -2.87 6.64
N LYS A 88 13.00 -3.78 5.77
CA LYS A 88 12.13 -3.43 4.64
C LYS A 88 10.74 -3.12 5.18
N ALA A 89 10.34 -1.86 5.12
CA ALA A 89 8.97 -1.42 5.33
C ALA A 89 8.08 -1.96 4.19
N THR A 90 7.55 -3.16 4.39
CA THR A 90 6.50 -3.75 3.57
C THR A 90 5.18 -3.04 3.86
N LYS A 91 4.60 -2.41 2.83
CA LYS A 91 3.20 -2.01 2.84
C LYS A 91 2.32 -3.24 3.08
N PRO A 92 1.34 -3.22 4.01
CA PRO A 92 0.41 -4.32 4.12
C PRO A 92 -0.63 -4.18 3.00
N ARG A 93 -0.70 -5.16 2.11
CA ARG A 93 -1.88 -5.40 1.30
C ARG A 93 -2.17 -6.88 1.29
N ARG A 94 -2.84 -7.35 2.35
CA ARG A 94 -3.64 -8.56 2.35
C ARG A 94 -4.86 -8.31 3.22
N HIS A 95 -6.02 -8.22 2.59
CA HIS A 95 -7.27 -8.52 3.28
C HIS A 95 -7.27 -10.04 3.45
N ASN A 96 -6.93 -10.50 4.65
CA ASN A 96 -7.03 -11.90 5.04
C ASN A 96 -8.33 -12.00 5.87
N PRO A 97 -9.43 -12.59 5.36
CA PRO A 97 -10.66 -12.77 6.13
C PRO A 97 -10.60 -14.01 7.04
N HIS A 98 -9.42 -14.39 7.53
CA HIS A 98 -9.25 -15.50 8.48
C HIS A 98 -8.16 -15.14 9.50
N VAL A 99 -8.47 -14.21 10.41
CA VAL A 99 -7.87 -14.26 11.74
C VAL A 99 -8.81 -15.11 12.55
N SER A 100 -8.47 -16.39 12.66
CA SER A 100 -9.12 -17.34 13.54
C SER A 100 -9.34 -16.71 14.90
N SER A 101 -10.61 -16.58 15.25
CA SER A 101 -11.13 -16.19 16.56
C SER A 101 -10.78 -17.27 17.58
N ILE A 102 -9.50 -17.40 17.95
CA ILE A 102 -9.12 -18.10 19.17
C ILE A 102 -9.35 -17.10 20.31
N VAL A 103 -10.64 -16.92 20.60
CA VAL A 103 -11.11 -16.15 21.73
C VAL A 103 -10.84 -17.00 22.97
N TYR A 104 -9.72 -16.77 23.63
CA TYR A 104 -9.51 -17.36 24.94
C TYR A 104 -10.64 -16.87 25.87
N PRO A 105 -11.33 -17.75 26.60
CA PRO A 105 -12.48 -17.37 27.44
C PRO A 105 -12.09 -16.37 28.55
N LYS A 106 -10.82 -16.38 28.94
CA LYS A 106 -10.24 -15.40 29.89
C LYS A 106 -10.29 -13.97 29.35
N THR A 107 -10.15 -13.79 28.03
CA THR A 107 -10.11 -12.46 27.41
C THR A 107 -11.49 -11.80 27.32
N VAL A 108 -12.56 -12.58 27.08
CA VAL A 108 -13.94 -12.05 27.04
C VAL A 108 -14.39 -11.59 28.42
N SER A 109 -14.18 -12.43 29.43
CA SER A 109 -14.54 -12.10 30.82
C SER A 109 -13.82 -10.84 31.30
N GLU A 110 -12.57 -10.67 30.90
CA GLU A 110 -11.77 -9.49 31.23
C GLU A 110 -12.24 -8.23 30.51
N ILE A 111 -12.64 -8.33 29.23
CA ILE A 111 -13.26 -7.23 28.49
C ILE A 111 -14.56 -6.79 29.18
N ILE A 112 -15.44 -7.74 29.52
CA ILE A 112 -16.72 -7.45 30.20
C ILE A 112 -16.46 -6.81 31.57
N ARG A 113 -15.50 -7.33 32.34
CA ARG A 113 -15.10 -6.76 33.63
C ARG A 113 -14.63 -5.31 33.48
N LEU A 114 -13.72 -5.03 32.55
CA LEU A 114 -13.21 -3.67 32.33
C LEU A 114 -14.31 -2.72 31.84
N HIS A 115 -15.21 -3.20 30.99
CA HIS A 115 -16.37 -2.43 30.51
C HIS A 115 -17.33 -2.09 31.65
N ARG A 116 -17.63 -3.04 32.54
CA ARG A 116 -18.45 -2.82 33.75
C ARG A 116 -17.78 -1.84 34.73
N LEU A 117 -16.45 -1.78 34.76
CA LEU A 117 -15.69 -0.79 35.52
C LEU A 117 -15.66 0.61 34.86
N GLY A 118 -16.39 0.81 33.76
CA GLY A 118 -16.52 2.10 33.08
C GLY A 118 -15.35 2.46 32.17
N ARG A 119 -14.42 1.52 31.89
CA ARG A 119 -13.33 1.77 30.94
C ARG A 119 -13.88 1.92 29.53
N THR A 120 -13.34 2.89 28.80
CA THR A 120 -13.79 3.10 27.42
C THR A 120 -13.27 1.99 26.51
N ARG A 121 -13.96 1.74 25.40
CA ARG A 121 -13.55 0.74 24.39
C ARG A 121 -12.10 0.94 23.93
N SER A 122 -11.66 2.20 23.84
CA SER A 122 -10.30 2.57 23.46
C SER A 122 -9.25 2.22 24.51
N GLU A 123 -9.56 2.38 25.79
CA GLU A 123 -8.68 2.00 26.89
C GLU A 123 -8.55 0.49 27.00
N ILE A 124 -9.65 -0.23 26.84
CA ILE A 124 -9.65 -1.71 26.82
C ILE A 124 -8.81 -2.23 25.64
N ALA A 125 -8.92 -1.60 24.46
CA ALA A 125 -8.11 -1.92 23.29
C ALA A 125 -6.61 -1.69 23.53
N ALA A 126 -6.26 -0.58 24.18
CA ALA A 126 -4.88 -0.26 24.51
C ALA A 126 -4.29 -1.24 25.55
N LEU A 127 -5.05 -1.57 26.59
CA LEU A 127 -4.63 -2.46 27.67
C LEU A 127 -4.43 -3.90 27.20
N LEU A 128 -5.40 -4.43 26.45
CA LEU A 128 -5.38 -5.82 26.00
C LEU A 128 -4.67 -5.98 24.64
N ARG A 129 -4.26 -4.87 24.01
CA ARG A 129 -3.69 -4.83 22.65
C ARG A 129 -4.56 -5.56 21.62
N MET A 130 -5.88 -5.38 21.76
CA MET A 130 -6.88 -6.05 20.94
C MET A 130 -7.54 -5.08 19.94
N PRO A 131 -7.96 -5.57 18.76
CA PRO A 131 -8.70 -4.76 17.80
C PRO A 131 -10.12 -4.47 18.32
N TYR A 132 -10.61 -3.26 18.04
CA TYR A 132 -11.93 -2.77 18.46
C TYR A 132 -13.08 -3.73 18.15
N ARG A 133 -13.08 -4.35 16.97
CA ARG A 133 -14.13 -5.30 16.56
C ARG A 133 -14.25 -6.49 17.53
N GLN A 134 -13.14 -6.97 18.09
CA GLN A 134 -13.19 -8.10 19.02
C GLN A 134 -13.73 -7.69 20.40
N ILE A 135 -13.51 -6.44 20.78
CA ILE A 135 -14.04 -5.86 22.02
C ILE A 135 -15.55 -5.65 21.90
N GLU A 136 -16.01 -5.14 20.76
CA GLU A 136 -17.44 -5.00 20.43
C GLU A 136 -18.14 -6.36 20.50
N THR A 137 -17.61 -7.37 19.80
CA THR A 137 -18.19 -8.72 19.86
C THR A 137 -18.19 -9.31 21.27
N ALA A 138 -17.17 -9.03 22.08
CA ALA A 138 -17.10 -9.54 23.45
C ALA A 138 -18.09 -8.84 24.40
N ILE A 139 -18.35 -7.55 24.19
CA ILE A 139 -19.38 -6.81 24.94
C ILE A 139 -20.77 -7.27 24.51
N GLU A 140 -21.01 -7.48 23.21
CA GLU A 140 -22.28 -7.98 22.67
C GLU A 140 -22.60 -9.40 23.14
N LEU A 141 -21.59 -10.28 23.24
CA LEU A 141 -21.76 -11.65 23.74
C LEU A 141 -21.96 -11.75 25.27
N GLY A 142 -21.62 -10.69 26.01
CA GLY A 142 -21.63 -10.66 27.49
C GLY A 142 -22.61 -9.68 28.13
N SER A 143 -23.41 -8.99 27.31
CA SER A 143 -24.56 -8.17 27.72
C SER A 143 -25.81 -9.03 27.78
#